data_AF-A0A0P0MHV1-F1
#
_entry.id   AF-A0A0P0MHV1-F1
#
_cell.length_a   1.000
_cell.length_b   1.000
_cell.length_c   1.000
_cell.angle_alpha   90.00
_cell.angle_beta   90.00
_cell.angle_gamma   90.00
#
_symmetry.space_group_name_H-M   'P 1'
#
loop_
_entity.id
_entity.type
_entity.pdbx_description
1 polymer ?
#
loop_
_entity_poly.entity_id
_entity_poly.type
_entity_poly.pdbx_seq_one_letter_code
_entity_poly.pdbx_strand_id
1 'polypeptide(L)'
;MKAIDRFPKGIYLIDFEFHPVDHREGNPPRPVCLAVREYITGRVWRYWGDELQVMKEAPFPCREGALTVAYFASAEMDCFIALSWELPLNLLDLYVEFRSRTNGQPTPYGAGLVGALTFYGFPTMESAQKDEMRLLVLSGGPWEAEDKKAIQDYCQSDVDAMRPLLRFLYSQIDWPRALHRGRYMKAVARMQSVGVPIDTEALRACIENWDVIKEKLIASIDSDYGVFDGQTFKASLWAAYLERNNIQWPRLDSGSLALDDETFRQQSKAFPQVAPIRELRSALSEMRLASLTVGCDGRNRCLLSPFASRTGRNQPSNSKFIFGPSVWMRSLIKPRPGFGVAYIDYAQQEFGIAAALSDDFAMQEAYRSGDPYLAFAKQAGAVPLHATKKTHASEREQFKACVLAVQYGMGAEALAQRIGQPVARARQLLELHRRTYPKFWRWSDATVDEAQLNGRLWTVFGWEIRPSHPFNPRSLRNFPMQANGAEMLRLACIFLTEAGIRVCAPVHDALMIESTLDVLDATVAEAQKLMAEASAAVLGGFELNSDVKIIRYPARFMDERGELMWNKVMGLIEHANTKPLAECQG
;
A
#
# COMPACT_ATOMS: atom_id res chain seq x y z
N MET A 1 -7.46 8.29 37.25
CA MET A 1 -6.31 8.12 38.16
C MET A 1 -5.36 7.00 37.73
N LYS A 2 -5.80 5.81 37.26
CA LYS A 2 -4.91 4.72 36.77
C LYS A 2 -4.08 5.00 35.50
N ALA A 3 -4.16 6.20 34.93
CA ALA A 3 -3.44 6.58 33.71
C ALA A 3 -2.01 7.08 33.95
N ILE A 4 -1.76 7.56 35.17
CA ILE A 4 -0.52 8.24 35.55
C ILE A 4 0.60 7.22 35.82
N ASP A 5 0.23 6.02 36.30
CA ASP A 5 1.20 5.01 36.72
C ASP A 5 2.07 4.49 35.57
N ARG A 6 1.54 4.47 34.32
CA ARG A 6 2.29 3.98 33.16
C ARG A 6 3.24 5.02 32.56
N PHE A 7 2.91 6.30 32.69
CA PHE A 7 3.67 7.41 32.09
C PHE A 7 3.90 8.52 33.12
N PRO A 8 4.80 8.30 34.10
CA PRO A 8 5.02 9.21 35.23
C PRO A 8 5.63 10.56 34.84
N LYS A 9 6.19 10.69 33.63
CA LYS A 9 6.71 11.96 33.07
C LYS A 9 5.67 12.74 32.26
N GLY A 10 4.44 12.24 32.19
CA GLY A 10 3.30 12.94 31.59
C GLY A 10 2.84 12.36 30.26
N ILE A 11 1.66 12.82 29.83
CA ILE A 11 1.04 12.46 28.56
C ILE A 11 0.82 13.77 27.78
N TYR A 12 1.38 13.85 26.57
CA TYR A 12 1.44 15.05 25.76
C TYR A 12 0.69 14.83 24.45
N LEU A 13 -0.41 15.55 24.26
CA LEU A 13 -1.21 15.56 23.05
C LEU A 13 -0.61 16.63 22.12
N ILE A 14 -0.31 16.26 20.89
CA ILE A 14 0.37 17.15 19.94
C ILE A 14 -0.33 17.18 18.59
N ASP A 15 -0.20 18.32 17.93
CA ASP A 15 -0.66 18.57 16.57
C ASP A 15 0.28 19.59 15.91
N PHE A 16 0.65 19.35 14.66
CA PHE A 16 1.38 20.30 13.83
C PHE A 16 0.54 20.72 12.64
N GLU A 17 0.60 22.01 12.34
CA GLU A 17 0.24 22.51 11.02
C GLU A 17 1.51 22.64 10.17
N PHE A 18 1.44 22.20 8.91
CA PHE A 18 2.59 22.20 8.01
C PHE A 18 2.16 22.28 6.54
N HIS A 19 3.08 22.71 5.68
CA HIS A 19 2.94 22.63 4.23
C HIS A 19 4.21 22.04 3.62
N PRO A 20 4.18 21.50 2.38
CA PRO A 20 5.40 21.05 1.73
C PRO A 20 6.38 22.22 1.52
N VAL A 21 7.69 21.97 1.70
CA VAL A 21 8.74 22.94 1.35
C VAL A 21 8.56 23.36 -0.12
N ASP A 22 8.73 24.65 -0.41
CA ASP A 22 8.50 25.26 -1.73
C ASP A 22 7.10 25.02 -2.33
N HIS A 23 6.11 24.70 -1.50
CA HIS A 23 4.72 24.39 -1.89
C HIS A 23 4.62 23.26 -2.91
N ARG A 24 5.63 22.39 -2.96
CA ARG A 24 5.72 21.30 -3.91
C ARG A 24 5.43 19.98 -3.22
N GLU A 25 4.31 19.35 -3.56
CA GLU A 25 4.02 18.00 -3.09
C GLU A 25 5.18 17.04 -3.46
N GLY A 26 5.59 16.22 -2.51
CA GLY A 26 6.78 15.35 -2.63
C GLY A 26 8.03 15.90 -1.94
N ASN A 27 8.05 17.19 -1.61
CA ASN A 27 9.06 17.76 -0.71
C ASN A 27 8.77 17.39 0.76
N PRO A 28 9.79 17.39 1.63
CA PRO A 28 9.60 17.30 3.08
C PRO A 28 8.62 18.37 3.60
N PRO A 29 7.95 18.12 4.74
CA PRO A 29 7.09 19.14 5.33
C PRO A 29 7.91 20.27 5.93
N ARG A 30 7.35 21.47 5.91
CA ARG A 30 7.78 22.66 6.65
C ARG A 30 6.76 22.93 7.75
N PRO A 31 7.08 22.68 9.02
CA PRO A 31 6.21 23.00 10.14
C PRO A 31 5.92 24.50 10.21
N VAL A 32 4.64 24.85 10.34
CA VAL A 32 4.11 26.21 10.51
C VAL A 32 3.89 26.52 11.98
N CYS A 33 3.29 25.61 12.73
CA CYS A 33 3.13 25.73 14.17
C CYS A 33 2.98 24.36 14.85
N LEU A 34 3.09 24.34 16.17
CA LEU A 34 2.90 23.18 17.02
C LEU A 34 2.04 23.58 18.21
N ALA A 35 0.97 22.82 18.47
CA ALA A 35 0.24 22.85 19.72
C ALA A 35 0.59 21.63 20.58
N VAL A 36 0.85 21.86 21.86
CA VAL A 36 1.12 20.80 22.84
C VAL A 36 0.20 20.99 24.03
N ARG A 37 -0.54 19.94 24.40
CA ARG A 37 -1.36 19.90 25.61
C ARG A 37 -0.90 18.78 26.53
N GLU A 38 -0.49 19.12 27.74
CA GLU A 38 -0.23 18.12 28.78
C GLU A 38 -1.56 17.70 29.42
N TYR A 39 -1.79 16.39 29.47
CA TYR A 39 -3.11 15.82 29.74
C TYR A 39 -3.61 16.03 31.18
N ILE A 40 -2.70 15.99 32.17
CA ILE A 40 -3.02 15.98 33.60
C ILE A 40 -3.34 17.39 34.08
N THR A 41 -2.39 18.31 33.94
CA THR A 41 -2.50 19.72 34.33
C THR A 41 -3.39 20.51 33.37
N GLY A 42 -3.52 20.05 32.11
CA GLY A 42 -4.22 20.77 31.07
C GLY A 42 -3.45 21.97 30.52
N ARG A 43 -2.17 22.13 30.89
CA ARG A 43 -1.30 23.19 30.36
C ARG A 43 -1.14 23.04 28.85
N VAL A 44 -1.20 24.17 28.16
CA VAL A 44 -1.05 24.26 26.71
C VAL A 44 0.18 25.12 26.39
N TRP A 45 0.97 24.67 25.43
CA TRP A 45 2.03 25.45 24.80
C TRP A 45 1.76 25.52 23.30
N ARG A 46 2.06 26.68 22.72
CA ARG A 46 1.94 26.92 21.29
C ARG A 46 3.25 27.52 20.82
N TYR A 47 3.78 27.00 19.72
CA TYR A 47 5.05 27.41 19.15
C TYR A 47 4.85 27.71 17.67
N TRP A 48 5.42 28.80 17.20
CA TRP A 48 5.44 29.16 15.79
C TRP A 48 6.63 28.53 15.06
N GLY A 49 6.55 28.39 13.74
CA GLY A 49 7.53 27.71 12.90
C GLY A 49 8.97 28.19 13.11
N ASP A 50 9.18 29.50 13.23
CA ASP A 50 10.52 30.07 13.43
C ASP A 50 11.12 29.68 14.79
N GLU A 51 10.28 29.53 15.84
CA GLU A 51 10.72 29.05 17.15
C GLU A 51 11.08 27.56 17.09
N LEU A 52 10.30 26.77 16.35
CA LEU A 52 10.52 25.33 16.20
C LEU A 52 11.82 25.02 15.45
N GLN A 53 12.15 25.80 14.42
CA GLN A 53 13.34 25.59 13.59
C GLN A 53 14.67 25.77 14.35
N VAL A 54 14.69 26.58 15.41
CA VAL A 54 15.91 26.79 16.22
C VAL A 54 16.04 25.82 17.39
N MET A 55 15.00 25.04 17.69
CA MET A 55 15.01 24.04 18.76
C MET A 55 15.73 22.77 18.32
N LYS A 56 16.63 22.27 19.18
CA LYS A 56 17.37 21.02 18.94
C LYS A 56 16.58 19.76 19.31
N GLU A 57 15.53 19.92 20.10
CA GLU A 57 14.68 18.83 20.58
C GLU A 57 13.25 19.33 20.80
N ALA A 58 12.30 18.40 20.90
CA ALA A 58 10.91 18.73 21.17
C ALA A 58 10.76 19.46 22.52
N PRO A 59 9.91 20.50 22.62
CA PRO A 59 9.77 21.34 23.81
C PRO A 59 8.94 20.68 24.95
N PHE A 60 8.89 19.35 24.97
CA PHE A 60 8.20 18.53 25.96
C PHE A 60 8.85 17.14 26.07
N PRO A 61 8.68 16.41 27.19
CA PRO A 61 9.22 15.06 27.35
C PRO A 61 8.71 14.06 26.30
N CYS A 62 9.65 13.47 25.54
CA CYS A 62 9.40 12.47 24.49
C CYS A 62 10.00 11.08 24.79
N ARG A 63 10.61 10.91 25.98
CA ARG A 63 11.45 9.75 26.33
C ARG A 63 10.81 8.91 27.44
N GLU A 64 11.64 8.13 28.15
CA GLU A 64 11.21 7.16 29.14
C GLU A 64 10.25 7.76 30.17
N GLY A 65 9.12 7.07 30.36
CA GLY A 65 8.05 7.50 31.25
C GLY A 65 7.14 8.61 30.70
N ALA A 66 7.36 9.13 29.49
CA ALA A 66 6.43 10.04 28.81
C ALA A 66 5.69 9.34 27.67
N LEU A 67 4.47 9.80 27.37
CA LEU A 67 3.67 9.36 26.22
C LEU A 67 3.38 10.56 25.30
N THR A 68 3.74 10.43 24.03
CA THR A 68 3.26 11.34 22.98
C THR A 68 1.99 10.77 22.35
N VAL A 69 0.97 11.60 22.19
CA VAL A 69 -0.33 11.25 21.62
C VAL A 69 -0.62 12.18 20.46
N ALA A 70 -1.00 11.62 19.32
CA ALA A 70 -1.45 12.38 18.15
C ALA A 70 -2.67 11.72 17.52
N TYR A 71 -3.37 12.46 16.66
CA TYR A 71 -4.41 11.91 15.80
C TYR A 71 -3.85 11.83 14.38
N PHE A 72 -3.54 10.63 13.90
CA PHE A 72 -2.80 10.39 12.65
C PHE A 72 -1.30 10.71 12.77
N ALA A 73 -0.64 9.98 13.67
CA ALA A 73 0.68 10.31 14.19
C ALA A 73 1.81 10.36 13.15
N SER A 74 1.70 9.69 12.00
CA SER A 74 2.79 9.70 11.01
C SER A 74 3.05 11.09 10.45
N ALA A 75 2.02 11.94 10.32
CA ALA A 75 2.16 13.32 9.89
C ALA A 75 2.99 14.14 10.89
N GLU A 76 2.70 13.99 12.19
CA GLU A 76 3.47 14.63 13.24
C GLU A 76 4.92 14.14 13.26
N MET A 77 5.12 12.84 13.04
CA MET A 77 6.46 12.25 12.97
C MET A 77 7.24 12.72 11.73
N ASP A 78 6.58 13.04 10.62
CA ASP A 78 7.23 13.69 9.47
C ASP A 78 7.78 15.07 9.87
N CYS A 79 7.03 15.84 10.67
CA CYS A 79 7.47 17.13 11.20
C CYS A 79 8.66 17.00 12.17
N PHE A 80 8.65 15.98 13.04
CA PHE A 80 9.81 15.67 13.89
C PHE A 80 11.07 15.42 13.06
N ILE A 81 10.95 14.62 11.99
CA ILE A 81 12.09 14.33 11.09
C ILE A 81 12.55 15.61 10.38
N ALA A 82 11.63 16.45 9.89
CA ALA A 82 11.95 17.71 9.24
C ALA A 82 12.67 18.70 10.18
N LEU A 83 12.33 18.70 11.46
CA LEU A 83 13.00 19.48 12.51
C LEU A 83 14.28 18.83 13.05
N SER A 84 14.67 17.67 12.52
CA SER A 84 15.79 16.86 13.04
C SER A 84 15.65 16.49 14.51
N TRP A 85 14.42 16.40 15.02
CA TRP A 85 14.14 15.93 16.36
C TRP A 85 14.11 14.41 16.41
N GLU A 86 14.61 13.86 17.50
CA GLU A 86 14.53 12.42 17.71
C GLU A 86 13.08 12.01 18.04
N LEU A 87 12.55 11.04 17.29
CA LEU A 87 11.18 10.55 17.43
C LEU A 87 10.88 10.08 18.87
N PRO A 88 9.64 10.27 19.37
CA PRO A 88 9.26 9.87 20.72
C PRO A 88 9.36 8.36 20.94
N LEU A 89 9.76 7.96 22.14
CA LEU A 89 9.91 6.55 22.52
C LEU A 89 8.53 5.86 22.53
N ASN A 90 7.60 6.41 23.30
CA ASN A 90 6.21 5.93 23.40
C ASN A 90 5.30 6.85 22.57
N LEU A 91 4.67 6.27 21.56
CA LEU A 91 3.74 6.98 20.67
C LEU A 91 2.40 6.26 20.65
N LEU A 92 1.32 7.01 20.89
CA LEU A 92 -0.05 6.55 20.71
C LEU A 92 -0.69 7.32 19.57
N ASP A 93 -1.27 6.59 18.61
CA ASP A 93 -2.04 7.16 17.53
C ASP A 93 -3.53 6.88 17.72
N LEU A 94 -4.30 7.91 18.06
CA LEU A 94 -5.75 7.78 18.27
C LEU A 94 -6.53 7.49 16.99
N TYR A 95 -6.01 7.86 15.82
CA TYR A 95 -6.59 7.47 14.53
C TYR A 95 -6.55 5.95 14.39
N VAL A 96 -5.40 5.34 14.67
CA VAL A 96 -5.22 3.89 14.52
C VAL A 96 -6.08 3.12 15.53
N GLU A 97 -6.17 3.60 16.77
CA GLU A 97 -7.05 2.98 17.78
C GLU A 97 -8.52 3.09 17.40
N PHE A 98 -8.94 4.25 16.86
CA PHE A 98 -10.29 4.41 16.33
C PHE A 98 -10.54 3.46 15.16
N ARG A 99 -9.63 3.41 14.19
CA ARG A 99 -9.71 2.52 13.02
C ARG A 99 -9.82 1.06 13.42
N SER A 100 -9.01 0.58 14.36
CA SER A 100 -9.05 -0.81 14.82
C SER A 100 -10.39 -1.18 15.45
N ARG A 101 -11.08 -0.22 16.09
CA ARG A 101 -12.37 -0.43 16.76
C ARG A 101 -13.56 -0.35 15.81
N THR A 102 -13.46 0.46 14.77
CA THR A 102 -14.57 0.69 13.82
C THR A 102 -14.38 -0.03 12.50
N ASN A 103 -13.26 -0.76 12.32
CA ASN A 103 -12.96 -1.43 11.06
C ASN A 103 -14.08 -2.37 10.62
N GLY A 104 -14.63 -2.12 9.43
CA GLY A 104 -15.74 -2.87 8.85
C GLY A 104 -17.14 -2.35 9.22
N GLN A 105 -17.23 -1.35 10.08
CA GLN A 105 -18.45 -0.63 10.42
C GLN A 105 -18.50 0.74 9.72
N PRO A 106 -19.70 1.28 9.42
CA PRO A 106 -19.83 2.64 8.96
C PRO A 106 -19.41 3.62 10.07
N THR A 107 -18.67 4.66 9.70
CA THR A 107 -18.34 5.77 10.60
C THR A 107 -18.92 7.08 10.05
N PRO A 108 -19.45 7.96 10.91
CA PRO A 108 -19.92 9.27 10.49
C PRO A 108 -18.71 10.10 10.05
N TYR A 109 -18.81 10.77 8.88
CA TYR A 109 -17.75 11.64 8.35
C TYR A 109 -16.36 10.98 8.19
N GLY A 110 -16.32 9.68 7.93
CA GLY A 110 -15.08 8.94 7.71
C GLY A 110 -14.29 8.68 9.00
N ALA A 111 -12.97 8.58 8.89
CA ALA A 111 -12.10 8.19 10.00
C ALA A 111 -11.17 9.29 10.50
N GLY A 112 -11.40 10.54 10.10
CA GLY A 112 -10.68 11.70 10.65
C GLY A 112 -11.13 12.01 12.09
N LEU A 113 -10.46 12.97 12.74
CA LEU A 113 -10.73 13.34 14.13
C LEU A 113 -12.20 13.72 14.36
N VAL A 114 -12.77 14.52 13.44
CA VAL A 114 -14.20 14.87 13.45
C VAL A 114 -15.07 13.61 13.44
N GLY A 115 -14.82 12.67 12.54
CA GLY A 115 -15.59 11.42 12.46
C GLY A 115 -15.48 10.56 13.72
N ALA A 116 -14.30 10.49 14.34
CA ALA A 116 -14.12 9.78 15.61
C ALA A 116 -14.85 10.43 16.78
N LEU A 117 -14.81 11.76 16.87
CA LEU A 117 -15.54 12.51 17.90
C LEU A 117 -17.05 12.34 17.73
N THR A 118 -17.57 12.52 16.51
CA THR A 118 -18.99 12.32 16.20
C THR A 118 -19.43 10.88 16.52
N PHE A 119 -18.60 9.88 16.17
CA PHE A 119 -18.90 8.47 16.45
C PHE A 119 -19.10 8.20 17.95
N TYR A 120 -18.31 8.84 18.82
CA TYR A 120 -18.44 8.69 20.28
C TYR A 120 -19.33 9.75 20.95
N GLY A 121 -19.98 10.61 20.18
CA GLY A 121 -20.89 11.64 20.71
C GLY A 121 -20.18 12.82 21.40
N PHE A 122 -18.94 13.12 21.03
CA PHE A 122 -18.23 14.31 21.50
C PHE A 122 -18.52 15.53 20.60
N PRO A 123 -18.49 16.76 21.15
CA PRO A 123 -18.63 17.97 20.35
C PRO A 123 -17.57 18.07 19.25
N THR A 124 -17.98 18.55 18.07
CA THR A 124 -17.10 18.76 16.90
C THR A 124 -17.27 20.17 16.35
N MET A 125 -16.20 20.73 15.78
CA MET A 125 -16.29 21.90 14.89
C MET A 125 -16.88 21.49 13.53
N GLU A 126 -17.44 22.45 12.79
CA GLU A 126 -17.98 22.19 11.45
C GLU A 126 -16.87 21.85 10.44
N SER A 127 -17.08 20.83 9.60
CA SER A 127 -16.06 20.36 8.64
C SER A 127 -15.60 21.44 7.65
N ALA A 128 -16.48 22.37 7.26
CA ALA A 128 -16.16 23.44 6.32
C ALA A 128 -15.10 24.40 6.85
N GLN A 129 -15.15 24.72 8.15
CA GLN A 129 -14.15 25.59 8.80
C GLN A 129 -12.76 24.95 8.80
N LYS A 130 -12.66 23.61 8.88
CA LYS A 130 -11.38 22.91 8.81
C LYS A 130 -10.73 22.99 7.42
N ASP A 131 -11.52 22.87 6.36
CA ASP A 131 -11.00 22.94 5.00
C ASP A 131 -10.44 24.33 4.68
N GLU A 132 -11.09 25.40 5.14
CA GLU A 132 -10.61 26.78 5.02
C GLU A 132 -9.28 26.98 5.75
N MET A 133 -9.15 26.52 6.99
CA MET A 133 -7.89 26.62 7.75
C MET A 133 -6.77 25.81 7.10
N ARG A 134 -7.06 24.63 6.59
CA ARG A 134 -6.08 23.84 5.84
C ARG A 134 -5.60 24.56 4.58
N LEU A 135 -6.49 25.20 3.83
CA LEU A 135 -6.13 26.01 2.67
C LEU A 135 -5.27 27.22 3.08
N LEU A 136 -5.58 27.85 4.22
CA LEU A 136 -4.78 28.94 4.77
C LEU A 136 -3.35 28.49 5.15
N VAL A 137 -3.19 27.31 5.74
CA VAL A 137 -1.87 26.72 6.04
C VAL A 137 -1.12 26.36 4.75
N LEU A 138 -1.81 25.81 3.76
CA LEU A 138 -1.21 25.42 2.47
C LEU A 138 -0.83 26.62 1.59
N SER A 139 -1.38 27.82 1.85
CA SER A 139 -0.92 29.05 1.20
C SER A 139 0.54 29.34 1.47
N GLY A 140 1.08 28.83 2.61
CA GLY A 140 2.46 28.98 3.08
C GLY A 140 2.93 30.42 3.29
N GLY A 141 1.99 31.35 3.42
CA GLY A 141 2.23 32.73 3.82
C GLY A 141 2.79 33.65 2.74
N PRO A 142 3.27 34.86 3.12
CA PRO A 142 3.33 35.38 4.48
C PRO A 142 1.93 35.51 5.11
N TRP A 143 1.85 35.31 6.42
CA TRP A 143 0.60 35.39 7.20
C TRP A 143 0.61 36.61 8.10
N GLU A 144 -0.50 37.34 8.12
CA GLU A 144 -0.70 38.45 9.03
C GLU A 144 -0.90 37.97 10.47
N ALA A 145 -0.84 38.88 11.44
CA ALA A 145 -0.99 38.51 12.86
C ALA A 145 -2.32 37.78 13.16
N GLU A 146 -3.40 38.13 12.45
CA GLU A 146 -4.70 37.48 12.56
C GLU A 146 -4.68 36.06 12.00
N ASP A 147 -4.07 35.85 10.83
CA ASP A 147 -3.90 34.53 10.22
C ASP A 147 -3.06 33.61 11.11
N LYS A 148 -1.94 34.11 11.65
CA LYS A 148 -1.09 33.34 12.56
C LYS A 148 -1.85 32.88 13.80
N LYS A 149 -2.66 33.79 14.37
CA LYS A 149 -3.51 33.48 15.51
C LYS A 149 -4.56 32.42 15.14
N ALA A 150 -5.23 32.57 13.99
CA ALA A 150 -6.23 31.61 13.51
C ALA A 150 -5.63 30.21 13.31
N ILE A 151 -4.45 30.12 12.68
CA ILE A 151 -3.71 28.86 12.49
C ILE A 151 -3.35 28.23 13.84
N GLN A 152 -2.85 29.01 14.80
CA GLN A 152 -2.53 28.51 16.13
C GLN A 152 -3.76 28.08 16.94
N ASP A 153 -4.88 28.80 16.81
CA ASP A 153 -6.14 28.45 17.46
C ASP A 153 -6.74 27.17 16.84
N TYR A 154 -6.62 27.01 15.51
CA TYR A 154 -7.00 25.79 14.79
C TYR A 154 -6.17 24.58 15.23
N CYS A 155 -4.84 24.69 15.22
CA CYS A 155 -3.94 23.63 15.69
C CYS A 155 -4.21 23.25 17.16
N GLN A 156 -4.43 24.25 18.03
CA GLN A 156 -4.80 23.99 19.42
C GLN A 156 -6.14 23.25 19.54
N SER A 157 -7.11 23.56 18.67
CA SER A 157 -8.43 22.94 18.72
C SER A 157 -8.38 21.42 18.56
N ASP A 158 -7.42 20.90 17.79
CA ASP A 158 -7.28 19.46 17.56
C ASP A 158 -6.69 18.73 18.78
N VAL A 159 -5.72 19.33 19.48
CA VAL A 159 -5.25 18.78 20.77
C VAL A 159 -6.30 18.88 21.88
N ASP A 160 -7.16 19.89 21.83
CA ASP A 160 -8.28 20.07 22.77
C ASP A 160 -9.34 19.00 22.55
N ALA A 161 -9.69 18.74 21.28
CA ALA A 161 -10.59 17.69 20.83
C ALA A 161 -10.10 16.27 21.17
N MET A 162 -8.79 16.01 21.07
CA MET A 162 -8.22 14.70 21.40
C MET A 162 -8.33 14.35 22.88
N ARG A 163 -8.41 15.33 23.80
CA ARG A 163 -8.44 15.09 25.25
C ARG A 163 -9.64 14.25 25.72
N PRO A 164 -10.91 14.60 25.42
CA PRO A 164 -12.06 13.77 25.79
C PRO A 164 -12.03 12.40 25.10
N LEU A 165 -11.55 12.34 23.85
CA LEU A 165 -11.39 11.08 23.12
C LEU A 165 -10.39 10.14 23.80
N LEU A 166 -9.19 10.64 24.14
CA LEU A 166 -8.19 9.88 24.87
C LEU A 166 -8.75 9.42 26.22
N ARG A 167 -9.43 10.30 26.96
CA ARG A 167 -10.04 9.95 28.26
C ARG A 167 -10.99 8.75 28.13
N PHE A 168 -11.83 8.76 27.10
CA PHE A 168 -12.79 7.69 26.84
C PHE A 168 -12.11 6.38 26.44
N LEU A 169 -11.11 6.45 25.57
CA LEU A 169 -10.40 5.28 25.06
C LEU A 169 -9.39 4.70 26.07
N TYR A 170 -8.86 5.50 26.99
CA TYR A 170 -7.68 5.17 27.81
C TYR A 170 -7.78 3.81 28.51
N SER A 171 -8.88 3.52 29.19
CA SER A 171 -9.09 2.26 29.92
C SER A 171 -9.32 1.06 29.03
N GLN A 172 -9.61 1.30 27.75
CA GLN A 172 -9.94 0.29 26.76
C GLN A 172 -8.74 -0.03 25.85
N ILE A 173 -7.65 0.75 25.93
CA ILE A 173 -6.46 0.56 25.09
C ILE A 173 -5.69 -0.69 25.52
N ASP A 174 -5.41 -1.55 24.56
CA ASP A 174 -4.38 -2.59 24.67
C ASP A 174 -3.00 -1.93 24.48
N TRP A 175 -2.38 -1.53 25.58
CA TRP A 175 -1.16 -0.70 25.55
C TRP A 175 0.01 -1.32 24.80
N PRO A 176 0.40 -2.60 25.01
CA PRO A 176 1.45 -3.22 24.22
C PRO A 176 1.20 -3.13 22.71
N ARG A 177 -0.02 -3.44 22.26
CA ARG A 177 -0.38 -3.40 20.84
C ARG A 177 -0.47 -1.97 20.30
N ALA A 178 -1.02 -1.03 21.07
CA ALA A 178 -1.12 0.37 20.67
C ALA A 178 0.27 1.02 20.50
N LEU A 179 1.19 0.77 21.43
CA LEU A 179 2.57 1.25 21.33
C LEU A 179 3.32 0.58 20.17
N HIS A 180 3.04 -0.70 19.88
CA HIS A 180 3.56 -1.36 18.70
C HIS A 180 3.06 -0.70 17.40
N ARG A 181 1.78 -0.35 17.31
CA ARG A 181 1.23 0.43 16.18
C ARG A 181 1.86 1.82 16.09
N GLY A 182 2.15 2.47 17.22
CA GLY A 182 2.94 3.70 17.28
C GLY A 182 4.36 3.55 16.72
N ARG A 183 5.05 2.42 16.98
CA ARG A 183 6.34 2.12 16.32
C ARG A 183 6.19 2.07 14.81
N TYR A 184 5.10 1.51 14.29
CA TYR A 184 4.86 1.50 12.84
C TYR A 184 4.61 2.91 12.29
N MET A 185 3.90 3.79 12.99
CA MET A 185 3.72 5.18 12.55
C MET A 185 5.05 5.94 12.43
N LYS A 186 6.01 5.67 13.33
CA LYS A 186 7.39 6.17 13.22
C LYS A 186 8.11 5.60 12.00
N ALA A 187 7.97 4.30 11.73
CA ALA A 187 8.54 3.67 10.54
C ALA A 187 7.97 4.25 9.24
N VAL A 188 6.66 4.55 9.21
CA VAL A 188 5.99 5.22 8.07
C VAL A 188 6.62 6.59 7.81
N ALA A 189 6.79 7.43 8.83
CA ALA A 189 7.42 8.74 8.66
C ALA A 189 8.86 8.64 8.14
N ARG A 190 9.64 7.66 8.63
CA ARG A 190 10.99 7.39 8.10
C ARG A 190 10.94 7.02 6.62
N MET A 191 10.03 6.12 6.21
CA MET A 191 9.86 5.75 4.79
C MET A 191 9.48 6.94 3.92
N GLN A 192 8.53 7.76 4.39
CA GLN A 192 8.10 8.98 3.71
C GLN A 192 9.24 9.98 3.56
N SER A 193 10.12 10.10 4.56
CA SER A 193 11.30 10.98 4.48
C SER A 193 12.34 10.51 3.43
N VAL A 194 12.53 9.19 3.28
CA VAL A 194 13.47 8.60 2.32
C VAL A 194 12.94 8.77 0.89
N GLY A 195 11.72 8.30 0.63
CA GLY A 195 11.08 8.32 -0.69
C GLY A 195 11.76 7.45 -1.75
N VAL A 196 11.03 7.16 -2.82
CA VAL A 196 11.56 6.32 -3.93
C VAL A 196 12.35 7.20 -4.91
N PRO A 197 13.60 6.83 -5.30
CA PRO A 197 14.37 7.63 -6.24
C PRO A 197 13.81 7.54 -7.66
N ILE A 198 13.61 8.69 -8.29
CA ILE A 198 13.01 8.84 -9.63
C ILE A 198 13.99 9.47 -10.60
N ASP A 199 14.05 8.93 -11.81
CA ASP A 199 14.67 9.54 -12.98
C ASP A 199 13.84 10.75 -13.44
N THR A 200 14.13 11.92 -12.88
CA THR A 200 13.38 13.15 -13.13
C THR A 200 13.50 13.65 -14.57
N GLU A 201 14.60 13.33 -15.25
CA GLU A 201 14.79 13.66 -16.67
C GLU A 201 13.84 12.83 -17.53
N ALA A 202 13.82 11.51 -17.33
CA ALA A 202 12.88 10.64 -18.04
C ALA A 202 11.41 10.97 -17.72
N LEU A 203 11.10 11.29 -16.46
CA LEU A 203 9.75 11.72 -16.07
C LEU A 203 9.34 13.01 -16.81
N ARG A 204 10.23 14.01 -16.83
CA ARG A 204 9.98 15.28 -17.54
C ARG A 204 9.78 15.03 -19.03
N ALA A 205 10.64 14.24 -19.66
CA ALA A 205 10.53 13.91 -21.07
C ALA A 205 9.19 13.22 -21.40
N CYS A 206 8.73 12.30 -20.54
CA CYS A 206 7.41 11.67 -20.68
C CYS A 206 6.26 12.67 -20.57
N ILE A 207 6.33 13.63 -19.64
CA ILE A 207 5.30 14.65 -19.43
C ILE A 207 5.26 15.64 -20.61
N GLU A 208 6.41 16.15 -21.04
CA GLU A 208 6.51 17.15 -22.11
C GLU A 208 6.10 16.59 -23.47
N ASN A 209 6.40 15.31 -23.74
CA ASN A 209 6.05 14.65 -25.00
C ASN A 209 4.71 13.90 -24.93
N TRP A 210 3.92 14.10 -23.87
CA TRP A 210 2.79 13.23 -23.55
C TRP A 210 1.73 13.17 -24.66
N ASP A 211 1.30 14.32 -25.17
CA ASP A 211 0.29 14.39 -26.22
C ASP A 211 0.76 13.68 -27.50
N VAL A 212 2.04 13.88 -27.87
CA VAL A 212 2.67 13.22 -29.01
C VAL A 212 2.76 11.71 -28.81
N ILE A 213 3.15 11.24 -27.62
CA ILE A 213 3.21 9.82 -27.28
C ILE A 213 1.81 9.21 -27.41
N LYS A 214 0.80 9.87 -26.86
CA LYS A 214 -0.60 9.40 -26.88
C LYS A 214 -1.13 9.30 -28.30
N GLU A 215 -0.95 10.34 -29.11
CA GLU A 215 -1.36 10.33 -30.51
C GLU A 215 -0.68 9.21 -31.30
N LYS A 216 0.65 9.05 -31.16
CA LYS A 216 1.38 7.99 -31.87
C LYS A 216 1.00 6.60 -31.38
N LEU A 217 0.78 6.41 -30.08
CA LEU A 217 0.32 5.13 -29.52
C LEU A 217 -1.06 4.76 -30.06
N ILE A 218 -2.01 5.71 -30.04
CA ILE A 218 -3.36 5.53 -30.60
C ILE A 218 -3.25 5.24 -32.10
N ALA A 219 -2.55 6.06 -32.87
CA ALA A 219 -2.41 5.85 -34.32
C ALA A 219 -1.77 4.49 -34.66
N SER A 220 -0.81 4.01 -33.86
CA SER A 220 -0.13 2.73 -34.11
C SER A 220 -0.96 1.49 -33.79
N ILE A 221 -1.94 1.60 -32.88
CA ILE A 221 -2.72 0.45 -32.39
C ILE A 221 -4.17 0.56 -32.86
N ASP A 222 -4.81 1.72 -32.69
CA ASP A 222 -6.21 1.95 -33.05
C ASP A 222 -6.48 1.92 -34.56
N SER A 223 -5.46 1.98 -35.42
CA SER A 223 -5.62 1.83 -36.87
C SER A 223 -6.40 0.57 -37.25
N ASP A 224 -6.21 -0.50 -36.48
CA ASP A 224 -6.81 -1.81 -36.74
C ASP A 224 -8.20 -1.97 -36.09
N TYR A 225 -8.60 -1.03 -35.24
CA TYR A 225 -9.83 -1.09 -34.44
C TYR A 225 -10.82 0.02 -34.79
N GLY A 226 -10.36 1.27 -34.85
CA GLY A 226 -11.14 2.48 -35.05
C GLY A 226 -12.09 2.76 -33.88
N VAL A 227 -11.60 2.62 -32.65
CA VAL A 227 -12.41 2.69 -31.41
C VAL A 227 -12.12 3.92 -30.56
N PHE A 228 -11.19 4.77 -30.99
CA PHE A 228 -10.98 6.10 -30.45
C PHE A 228 -11.55 7.18 -31.37
N ASP A 229 -12.01 8.26 -30.75
CA ASP A 229 -12.35 9.53 -31.39
C ASP A 229 -11.40 10.59 -30.81
N GLY A 230 -10.44 10.99 -31.64
CA GLY A 230 -9.23 11.70 -31.21
C GLY A 230 -8.49 10.90 -30.13
N GLN A 231 -8.45 11.46 -28.93
CA GLN A 231 -7.75 10.87 -27.79
C GLN A 231 -8.67 10.10 -26.82
N THR A 232 -9.95 9.91 -27.15
CA THR A 232 -10.96 9.35 -26.25
C THR A 232 -11.51 8.02 -26.75
N PHE A 233 -11.44 6.98 -25.92
CA PHE A 233 -12.06 5.70 -26.21
C PHE A 233 -13.59 5.81 -26.18
N LYS A 234 -14.29 5.38 -27.22
CA LYS A 234 -15.76 5.46 -27.31
C LYS A 234 -16.39 4.07 -27.20
N ALA A 235 -17.26 3.90 -26.21
CA ALA A 235 -18.00 2.65 -26.00
C ALA A 235 -18.84 2.24 -27.22
N SER A 236 -19.39 3.22 -27.96
CA SER A 236 -20.15 2.98 -29.19
C SER A 236 -19.28 2.43 -30.33
N LEU A 237 -18.09 2.99 -30.53
CA LEU A 237 -17.15 2.49 -31.53
C LEU A 237 -16.63 1.11 -31.16
N TRP A 238 -16.39 0.85 -29.87
CA TRP A 238 -16.06 -0.49 -29.38
C TRP A 238 -17.17 -1.50 -29.69
N ALA A 239 -18.42 -1.15 -29.44
CA ALA A 239 -19.57 -2.00 -29.79
C ALA A 239 -19.60 -2.33 -31.29
N ALA A 240 -19.37 -1.33 -32.16
CA ALA A 240 -19.32 -1.53 -33.59
C ALA A 240 -18.15 -2.43 -34.03
N TYR A 241 -16.97 -2.27 -33.41
CA TYR A 241 -15.83 -3.16 -33.64
C TYR A 241 -16.14 -4.61 -33.25
N LEU A 242 -16.75 -4.81 -32.07
CA LEU A 242 -17.13 -6.14 -31.58
C LEU A 242 -18.12 -6.82 -32.53
N GLU A 243 -19.14 -6.09 -32.99
CA GLU A 243 -20.14 -6.59 -33.93
C GLU A 243 -19.51 -6.98 -35.28
N ARG A 244 -18.69 -6.08 -35.85
CA ARG A 244 -17.96 -6.32 -37.11
C ARG A 244 -17.05 -7.54 -37.06
N ASN A 245 -16.47 -7.84 -35.90
CA ASN A 245 -15.57 -8.98 -35.71
C ASN A 245 -16.27 -10.20 -35.07
N ASN A 246 -17.59 -10.15 -34.88
CA ASN A 246 -18.39 -11.19 -34.24
C ASN A 246 -17.85 -11.64 -32.87
N ILE A 247 -17.37 -10.69 -32.08
CA ILE A 247 -16.81 -10.93 -30.75
C ILE A 247 -17.92 -10.77 -29.71
N GLN A 248 -18.22 -11.85 -29.00
CA GLN A 248 -19.16 -11.83 -27.88
C GLN A 248 -18.53 -11.13 -26.67
N TRP A 249 -19.25 -10.19 -26.07
CA TRP A 249 -18.72 -9.35 -25.00
C TRP A 249 -19.63 -9.32 -23.78
N PRO A 250 -19.10 -9.46 -22.54
CA PRO A 250 -19.89 -9.38 -21.32
C PRO A 250 -20.59 -8.03 -21.13
N ARG A 251 -21.79 -8.05 -20.57
CA ARG A 251 -22.58 -6.86 -20.26
C ARG A 251 -22.84 -6.77 -18.76
N LEU A 252 -22.92 -5.54 -18.25
CA LEU A 252 -23.35 -5.25 -16.89
C LEU A 252 -24.86 -5.46 -16.77
N ASP A 253 -25.37 -5.54 -15.54
CA ASP A 253 -26.83 -5.64 -15.27
C ASP A 253 -27.63 -4.49 -15.89
N SER A 254 -26.99 -3.34 -16.10
CA SER A 254 -27.55 -2.18 -16.81
C SER A 254 -27.70 -2.37 -18.33
N GLY A 255 -27.23 -3.49 -18.89
CA GLY A 255 -27.20 -3.78 -20.33
C GLY A 255 -26.03 -3.13 -21.09
N SER A 256 -25.26 -2.25 -20.44
CA SER A 256 -24.04 -1.66 -21.03
C SER A 256 -22.90 -2.68 -21.15
N LEU A 257 -21.98 -2.47 -22.10
CA LEU A 257 -20.78 -3.31 -22.21
C LEU A 257 -19.93 -3.18 -20.95
N ALA A 258 -19.41 -4.30 -20.43
CA ALA A 258 -18.47 -4.27 -19.32
C ALA A 258 -17.09 -3.82 -19.85
N LEU A 259 -16.67 -2.60 -19.50
CA LEU A 259 -15.46 -1.96 -20.04
C LEU A 259 -14.27 -1.91 -19.08
N ASP A 260 -14.38 -2.58 -17.93
CA ASP A 260 -13.32 -2.71 -16.93
C ASP A 260 -12.14 -3.57 -17.44
N ASP A 261 -10.95 -3.41 -16.84
CA ASP A 261 -9.75 -4.14 -17.27
C ASP A 261 -9.87 -5.66 -17.06
N GLU A 262 -10.62 -6.14 -16.05
CA GLU A 262 -10.78 -7.57 -15.83
C GLU A 262 -11.57 -8.22 -16.97
N THR A 263 -12.63 -7.57 -17.45
CA THR A 263 -13.37 -8.01 -18.64
C THR A 263 -12.46 -8.05 -19.86
N PHE A 264 -11.70 -6.98 -20.12
CA PHE A 264 -10.76 -6.96 -21.24
C PHE A 264 -9.69 -8.04 -21.12
N ARG A 265 -9.18 -8.29 -19.91
CA ARG A 265 -8.19 -9.33 -19.61
C ARG A 265 -8.72 -10.72 -19.90
N GLN A 266 -9.94 -11.03 -19.44
CA GLN A 266 -10.57 -12.32 -19.68
C GLN A 266 -10.84 -12.52 -21.17
N GLN A 267 -11.43 -11.51 -21.82
CA GLN A 267 -11.75 -11.59 -23.24
C GLN A 267 -10.51 -11.66 -24.13
N SER A 268 -9.40 -11.01 -23.77
CA SER A 268 -8.13 -11.13 -24.52
C SER A 268 -7.56 -12.54 -24.57
N LYS A 269 -7.98 -13.44 -23.67
CA LYS A 269 -7.60 -14.86 -23.72
C LYS A 269 -8.40 -15.63 -24.78
N ALA A 270 -9.68 -15.32 -24.91
CA ALA A 270 -10.57 -15.95 -25.88
C ALA A 270 -10.40 -15.32 -27.28
N PHE A 271 -10.13 -14.02 -27.32
CA PHE A 271 -9.98 -13.20 -28.53
C PHE A 271 -8.63 -12.47 -28.47
N PRO A 272 -7.53 -13.11 -28.88
CA PRO A 272 -6.19 -12.53 -28.81
C PRO A 272 -6.06 -11.16 -29.49
N GLN A 273 -6.88 -10.90 -30.52
CA GLN A 273 -6.92 -9.59 -31.18
C GLN A 273 -7.36 -8.45 -30.27
N VAL A 274 -7.92 -8.71 -29.08
CA VAL A 274 -8.29 -7.68 -28.09
C VAL A 274 -7.10 -7.27 -27.20
N ALA A 275 -6.03 -8.07 -27.15
CA ALA A 275 -4.89 -7.77 -26.28
C ALA A 275 -4.22 -6.40 -26.55
N PRO A 276 -3.94 -6.01 -27.82
CA PRO A 276 -3.29 -4.72 -28.08
C PRO A 276 -4.15 -3.51 -27.65
N ILE A 277 -5.46 -3.54 -27.91
CA ILE A 277 -6.35 -2.43 -27.52
C ILE A 277 -6.53 -2.36 -26.00
N ARG A 278 -6.50 -3.50 -25.30
CA ARG A 278 -6.47 -3.53 -23.83
C ARG A 278 -5.21 -2.86 -23.29
N GLU A 279 -4.05 -3.22 -23.84
CA GLU A 279 -2.76 -2.63 -23.44
C GLU A 279 -2.74 -1.12 -23.69
N LEU A 280 -3.25 -0.68 -24.85
CA LEU A 280 -3.40 0.75 -25.15
C LEU A 280 -4.31 1.44 -24.15
N ARG A 281 -5.51 0.89 -23.88
CA ARG A 281 -6.46 1.49 -22.92
C ARG A 281 -5.84 1.60 -21.54
N SER A 282 -5.19 0.53 -21.04
CA SER A 282 -4.55 0.52 -19.73
C SER A 282 -3.44 1.57 -19.65
N ALA A 283 -2.59 1.69 -20.67
CA ALA A 283 -1.58 2.75 -20.74
C ALA A 283 -2.23 4.15 -20.69
N LEU A 284 -3.23 4.41 -21.54
CA LEU A 284 -3.84 5.74 -21.66
C LEU A 284 -4.72 6.14 -20.47
N SER A 285 -5.44 5.20 -19.84
CA SER A 285 -6.35 5.50 -18.74
C SER A 285 -5.63 5.83 -17.43
N GLU A 286 -4.38 5.37 -17.28
CA GLU A 286 -3.65 5.43 -16.01
C GLU A 286 -2.49 6.44 -16.01
N MET A 287 -2.17 7.05 -17.16
CA MET A 287 -1.08 8.02 -17.29
C MET A 287 -1.49 9.42 -16.78
N ARG A 288 -1.70 9.53 -15.46
CA ARG A 288 -1.58 10.79 -14.70
C ARG A 288 -0.13 11.02 -14.29
N LEU A 289 0.81 10.98 -15.25
CA LEU A 289 2.25 11.21 -14.96
C LEU A 289 2.49 12.52 -14.20
N ALA A 290 1.72 13.56 -14.53
CA ALA A 290 1.75 14.86 -13.86
C ALA A 290 1.29 14.83 -12.39
N SER A 291 0.58 13.80 -11.93
CA SER A 291 0.13 13.71 -10.52
C SER A 291 1.07 12.94 -9.61
N LEU A 292 2.17 12.36 -10.14
CA LEU A 292 3.20 11.77 -9.29
C LEU A 292 3.82 12.87 -8.43
N THR A 293 3.88 12.62 -7.13
CA THR A 293 4.40 13.59 -6.15
C THR A 293 5.91 13.44 -6.03
N VAL A 294 6.65 14.14 -6.89
CA VAL A 294 8.11 14.08 -6.95
C VAL A 294 8.71 15.39 -6.46
N GLY A 295 9.45 15.32 -5.36
CA GLY A 295 10.16 16.45 -4.77
C GLY A 295 11.26 17.01 -5.66
N CYS A 296 11.79 18.18 -5.30
CA CYS A 296 12.91 18.83 -5.99
C CYS A 296 14.19 18.00 -5.95
N ASP A 297 14.32 17.10 -4.97
CA ASP A 297 15.42 16.16 -4.80
C ASP A 297 15.27 14.86 -5.61
N GLY A 298 14.26 14.78 -6.49
CA GLY A 298 14.01 13.63 -7.36
C GLY A 298 13.46 12.41 -6.64
N ARG A 299 12.80 12.59 -5.49
CA ARG A 299 12.18 11.51 -4.71
C ARG A 299 10.67 11.55 -4.80
N ASN A 300 10.05 10.40 -5.07
CA ASN A 300 8.61 10.26 -4.92
C ASN A 300 8.25 10.08 -3.43
N ARG A 301 7.55 11.06 -2.86
CA ARG A 301 7.03 11.01 -1.48
C ARG A 301 5.55 11.35 -1.49
N CYS A 302 4.74 10.43 -0.99
CA CYS A 302 3.31 10.64 -0.81
C CYS A 302 2.85 10.09 0.54
N LEU A 303 1.65 10.47 0.96
CA LEU A 303 1.02 9.87 2.12
C LEU A 303 0.83 8.36 1.88
N LEU A 304 1.41 7.52 2.73
CA LEU A 304 1.30 6.06 2.63
C LEU A 304 -0.05 5.52 3.16
N SER A 305 -0.83 6.36 3.85
CA SER A 305 -2.14 6.04 4.42
C SER A 305 -2.12 4.72 5.21
N PRO A 306 -1.32 4.62 6.29
CA PRO A 306 -1.24 3.39 7.07
C PRO A 306 -2.58 3.06 7.73
N PHE A 307 -2.86 1.76 7.90
CA PHE A 307 -4.12 1.24 8.47
C PHE A 307 -5.40 1.65 7.72
N ALA A 308 -5.29 2.12 6.48
CA ALA A 308 -6.44 2.59 5.70
C ALA A 308 -7.27 1.44 5.09
N SER A 309 -6.68 0.27 4.84
CA SER A 309 -7.43 -0.90 4.39
C SER A 309 -8.15 -1.61 5.55
N ARG A 310 -9.14 -2.45 5.22
CA ARG A 310 -9.77 -3.34 6.22
C ARG A 310 -8.80 -4.38 6.80
N THR A 311 -7.75 -4.73 6.05
CA THR A 311 -6.70 -5.66 6.47
C THR A 311 -5.55 -4.97 7.21
N GLY A 312 -5.61 -3.65 7.41
CA GLY A 312 -4.55 -2.89 8.09
C GLY A 312 -3.36 -2.53 7.20
N ARG A 313 -3.47 -2.74 5.89
CA ARG A 313 -2.46 -2.34 4.89
C ARG A 313 -2.46 -0.83 4.66
N ASN A 314 -1.32 -0.35 4.18
CA ASN A 314 -1.16 0.98 3.60
C ASN A 314 -2.02 1.11 2.33
N GLN A 315 -2.57 2.29 2.08
CA GLN A 315 -3.33 2.63 0.86
C GLN A 315 -2.88 3.99 0.31
N PRO A 316 -1.64 4.10 -0.20
CA PRO A 316 -1.19 5.30 -0.87
C PRO A 316 -2.06 5.59 -2.10
N SER A 317 -2.15 6.85 -2.51
CA SER A 317 -2.92 7.21 -3.70
C SER A 317 -2.29 6.61 -4.97
N ASN A 318 -3.11 5.89 -5.75
CA ASN A 318 -2.68 5.27 -7.01
C ASN A 318 -2.10 6.27 -8.01
N SER A 319 -2.47 7.55 -7.94
CA SER A 319 -1.99 8.57 -8.88
C SER A 319 -0.74 9.30 -8.38
N LYS A 320 -0.48 9.29 -7.06
CA LYS A 320 0.62 10.02 -6.43
C LYS A 320 1.85 9.15 -6.14
N PHE A 321 1.65 7.84 -5.97
CA PHE A 321 2.66 6.87 -5.57
C PHE A 321 3.19 6.08 -6.77
N ILE A 322 4.50 5.96 -6.95
CA ILE A 322 5.11 5.36 -8.15
C ILE A 322 4.70 3.90 -8.42
N PHE A 323 4.30 3.14 -7.39
CA PHE A 323 3.83 1.76 -7.57
C PHE A 323 2.32 1.65 -7.87
N GLY A 324 1.59 2.76 -7.79
CA GLY A 324 0.15 2.84 -8.04
C GLY A 324 -0.25 2.80 -9.52
N PRO A 325 0.40 3.55 -10.42
CA PRO A 325 0.15 3.48 -11.85
C PRO A 325 0.61 2.16 -12.48
N SER A 326 0.34 2.03 -13.78
CA SER A 326 0.77 0.91 -14.61
C SER A 326 2.24 0.51 -14.44
N VAL A 327 2.49 -0.79 -14.54
CA VAL A 327 3.77 -1.45 -14.19
C VAL A 327 4.98 -0.86 -14.94
N TRP A 328 4.82 -0.45 -16.20
CA TRP A 328 5.92 0.12 -16.99
C TRP A 328 6.42 1.48 -16.43
N MET A 329 5.58 2.23 -15.70
CA MET A 329 5.99 3.49 -15.06
C MET A 329 7.02 3.27 -13.94
N ARG A 330 7.07 2.06 -13.36
CA ARG A 330 8.06 1.71 -12.35
C ARG A 330 9.49 1.77 -12.90
N SER A 331 9.66 1.80 -14.23
CA SER A 331 10.95 2.04 -14.89
C SER A 331 11.49 3.47 -14.73
N LEU A 332 10.68 4.38 -14.20
CA LEU A 332 11.16 5.67 -13.71
C LEU A 332 11.98 5.55 -12.42
N ILE A 333 11.90 4.42 -11.70
CA ILE A 333 12.68 4.22 -10.48
C ILE A 333 14.13 3.97 -10.87
N LYS A 334 15.03 4.89 -10.49
CA LYS A 334 16.45 4.82 -10.81
C LYS A 334 17.28 5.33 -9.63
N PRO A 335 18.19 4.52 -9.06
CA PRO A 335 19.10 4.99 -8.02
C PRO A 335 19.99 6.11 -8.55
N ARG A 336 20.51 6.96 -7.65
CA ARG A 336 21.51 7.98 -7.97
C ARG A 336 22.92 7.37 -8.07
N PRO A 337 23.92 8.08 -8.67
CA PRO A 337 25.31 7.63 -8.64
C PRO A 337 25.80 7.26 -7.23
N GLY A 338 26.53 6.16 -7.12
CA GLY A 338 27.03 5.62 -5.84
C GLY A 338 26.02 4.84 -5.00
N PHE A 339 24.76 4.73 -5.44
CA PHE A 339 23.69 4.02 -4.75
C PHE A 339 23.13 2.86 -5.58
N GLY A 340 22.46 1.95 -4.88
CA GLY A 340 21.56 0.96 -5.47
C GLY A 340 20.26 0.86 -4.68
N VAL A 341 19.27 0.21 -5.29
CA VAL A 341 17.99 -0.14 -4.65
C VAL A 341 17.78 -1.65 -4.72
N ALA A 342 17.05 -2.19 -3.74
CA ALA A 342 16.61 -3.57 -3.77
C ALA A 342 15.11 -3.65 -3.49
N TYR A 343 14.42 -4.46 -4.29
CA TYR A 343 13.02 -4.82 -4.10
C TYR A 343 12.98 -6.24 -3.51
N ILE A 344 12.46 -6.37 -2.30
CA ILE A 344 12.47 -7.61 -1.51
C ILE A 344 11.03 -8.00 -1.22
N ASP A 345 10.59 -9.16 -1.70
CA ASP A 345 9.21 -9.63 -1.64
C ASP A 345 9.11 -10.96 -0.88
N TYR A 346 8.06 -11.15 -0.07
CA TYR A 346 7.85 -12.44 0.60
C TYR A 346 7.48 -13.53 -0.42
N ALA A 347 8.25 -14.62 -0.44
CA ALA A 347 8.00 -15.74 -1.32
C ALA A 347 6.71 -16.47 -0.90
N GLN A 348 5.70 -16.44 -1.78
CA GLN A 348 4.40 -17.12 -1.61
C GLN A 348 3.75 -16.85 -0.24
N GLN A 349 3.74 -15.56 0.17
CA GLN A 349 3.31 -15.10 1.49
C GLN A 349 1.99 -15.73 1.96
N GLU A 350 0.92 -15.64 1.16
CA GLU A 350 -0.41 -16.13 1.56
C GLU A 350 -0.43 -17.65 1.81
N PHE A 351 0.39 -18.44 1.09
CA PHE A 351 0.52 -19.88 1.32
C PHE A 351 1.24 -20.16 2.63
N GLY A 352 2.36 -19.47 2.89
CA GLY A 352 3.14 -19.63 4.11
C GLY A 352 2.34 -19.27 5.36
N ILE A 353 1.59 -18.17 5.30
CA ILE A 353 0.69 -17.75 6.39
C ILE A 353 -0.39 -18.80 6.63
N ALA A 354 -1.04 -19.29 5.57
CA ALA A 354 -2.07 -20.34 5.70
C ALA A 354 -1.49 -21.63 6.31
N ALA A 355 -0.29 -22.05 5.89
CA ALA A 355 0.38 -23.23 6.42
C ALA A 355 0.71 -23.08 7.92
N ALA A 356 1.23 -21.92 8.32
CA ALA A 356 1.59 -21.65 9.70
C ALA A 356 0.37 -21.51 10.61
N LEU A 357 -0.59 -20.65 10.25
CA LEU A 357 -1.76 -20.37 11.10
C LEU A 357 -2.75 -21.53 11.22
N SER A 358 -2.78 -22.43 10.23
CA SER A 358 -3.59 -23.65 10.31
C SER A 358 -2.90 -24.82 11.01
N ASP A 359 -1.61 -24.70 11.32
CA ASP A 359 -0.77 -25.79 11.86
C ASP A 359 -0.82 -27.08 11.01
N ASP A 360 -0.98 -26.93 9.68
CA ASP A 360 -0.98 -28.05 8.74
C ASP A 360 0.45 -28.43 8.35
N PHE A 361 0.99 -29.47 9.00
CA PHE A 361 2.37 -29.92 8.79
C PHE A 361 2.68 -30.27 7.32
N ALA A 362 1.73 -30.85 6.58
CA ALA A 362 1.95 -31.17 5.17
C ALA A 362 2.07 -29.90 4.34
N MET A 363 1.23 -28.90 4.63
CA MET A 363 1.28 -27.59 3.97
C MET A 363 2.56 -26.82 4.34
N GLN A 364 3.01 -26.88 5.60
CA GLN A 364 4.28 -26.29 6.03
C GLN A 364 5.46 -26.93 5.30
N GLU A 365 5.47 -28.25 5.16
CA GLU A 365 6.51 -28.96 4.41
C GLU A 365 6.47 -28.62 2.93
N ALA A 366 5.27 -28.48 2.36
CA ALA A 366 5.13 -28.00 0.99
C ALA A 366 5.74 -26.60 0.81
N TYR A 367 5.55 -25.69 1.77
CA TYR A 367 6.18 -24.37 1.73
C TYR A 367 7.71 -24.46 1.80
N ARG A 368 8.26 -25.22 2.77
CA ARG A 368 9.71 -25.39 2.96
C ARG A 368 10.43 -25.99 1.75
N SER A 369 9.71 -26.72 0.90
CA SER A 369 10.27 -27.25 -0.35
C SER A 369 10.73 -26.19 -1.35
N GLY A 370 10.34 -24.92 -1.19
CA GLY A 370 10.59 -23.83 -2.14
C GLY A 370 9.72 -23.88 -3.41
N ASP A 371 8.88 -24.90 -3.55
CA ASP A 371 7.88 -25.00 -4.61
C ASP A 371 6.59 -25.67 -4.09
N PRO A 372 5.77 -24.93 -3.31
CA PRO A 372 4.59 -25.48 -2.66
C PRO A 372 3.59 -26.10 -3.65
N TYR A 373 3.59 -25.65 -4.90
CA TYR A 373 2.69 -26.17 -5.94
C TYR A 373 3.08 -27.56 -6.40
N LEU A 374 4.38 -27.79 -6.64
CA LEU A 374 4.88 -29.12 -7.02
C LEU A 374 4.89 -30.07 -5.82
N ALA A 375 5.19 -29.57 -4.62
CA ALA A 375 5.09 -30.35 -3.40
C ALA A 375 3.65 -30.80 -3.13
N PHE A 376 2.66 -29.92 -3.32
CA PHE A 376 1.25 -30.29 -3.27
C PHE A 376 0.92 -31.43 -4.26
N ALA A 377 1.39 -31.33 -5.51
CA ALA A 377 1.17 -32.39 -6.51
C ALA A 377 1.72 -33.75 -6.08
N LYS A 378 2.92 -33.76 -5.48
CA LYS A 378 3.56 -34.98 -4.94
C LYS A 378 2.80 -35.54 -3.75
N GLN A 379 2.47 -34.70 -2.78
CA GLN A 379 1.75 -35.10 -1.56
C GLN A 379 0.34 -35.61 -1.88
N ALA A 380 -0.31 -35.05 -2.90
CA ALA A 380 -1.61 -35.50 -3.39
C ALA A 380 -1.56 -36.82 -4.18
N GLY A 381 -0.37 -37.34 -4.49
CA GLY A 381 -0.16 -38.55 -5.29
C GLY A 381 -0.44 -38.35 -6.78
N ALA A 382 -0.46 -37.09 -7.26
CA ALA A 382 -0.77 -36.78 -8.66
C ALA A 382 0.45 -36.85 -9.58
N VAL A 383 1.66 -36.76 -9.02
CA VAL A 383 2.94 -36.91 -9.75
C VAL A 383 3.94 -37.73 -8.92
N PRO A 384 4.94 -38.38 -9.56
CA PRO A 384 5.98 -39.12 -8.84
C PRO A 384 6.85 -38.23 -7.95
N LEU A 385 7.48 -38.80 -6.91
CA LEU A 385 8.36 -38.05 -5.98
C LEU A 385 9.56 -37.39 -6.68
N HIS A 386 10.08 -38.01 -7.75
CA HIS A 386 11.17 -37.49 -8.56
C HIS A 386 10.73 -36.43 -9.57
N ALA A 387 9.45 -36.02 -9.59
CA ALA A 387 8.96 -34.97 -10.46
C ALA A 387 9.71 -33.64 -10.20
N THR A 388 10.08 -32.97 -11.28
CA THR A 388 10.72 -31.66 -11.30
C THR A 388 9.91 -30.66 -12.12
N LYS A 389 10.17 -29.36 -11.93
CA LYS A 389 9.58 -28.27 -12.73
C LYS A 389 9.71 -28.50 -14.24
N LYS A 390 10.81 -29.12 -14.70
CA LYS A 390 11.06 -29.40 -16.12
C LYS A 390 10.26 -30.59 -16.64
N THR A 391 10.13 -31.65 -15.84
CA THR A 391 9.47 -32.90 -16.26
C THR A 391 7.94 -32.85 -16.19
N HIS A 392 7.36 -32.05 -15.28
CA HIS A 392 5.93 -32.03 -14.97
C HIS A 392 5.40 -30.59 -14.89
N ALA A 393 5.78 -29.76 -15.86
CA ALA A 393 5.44 -28.34 -15.88
C ALA A 393 3.91 -28.10 -15.96
N SER A 394 3.21 -28.88 -16.79
CA SER A 394 1.75 -28.76 -16.99
C SER A 394 0.98 -29.08 -15.70
N GLU A 395 1.34 -30.16 -15.02
CA GLU A 395 0.75 -30.56 -13.75
C GLU A 395 1.02 -29.50 -12.68
N ARG A 396 2.27 -29.02 -12.59
CA ARG A 396 2.63 -27.95 -11.65
C ARG A 396 1.76 -26.71 -11.84
N GLU A 397 1.52 -26.28 -13.08
CA GLU A 397 0.68 -25.10 -13.35
C GLU A 397 -0.79 -25.32 -12.98
N GLN A 398 -1.35 -26.52 -13.21
CA GLN A 398 -2.71 -26.85 -12.72
C GLN A 398 -2.80 -26.80 -11.19
N PHE A 399 -1.81 -27.37 -10.49
CA PHE A 399 -1.75 -27.39 -9.03
C PHE A 399 -1.52 -25.98 -8.46
N LYS A 400 -0.68 -25.16 -9.11
CA LYS A 400 -0.50 -23.74 -8.79
C LYS A 400 -1.80 -22.97 -8.93
N ALA A 401 -2.51 -23.14 -10.03
CA ALA A 401 -3.81 -22.51 -10.24
C ALA A 401 -4.83 -22.92 -9.19
N CYS A 402 -4.83 -24.20 -8.77
CA CYS A 402 -5.68 -24.69 -7.68
C CYS A 402 -5.34 -24.06 -6.33
N VAL A 403 -4.06 -24.01 -5.95
CA VAL A 403 -3.62 -23.39 -4.68
C VAL A 403 -4.01 -21.92 -4.62
N LEU A 404 -3.77 -21.16 -5.69
CA LEU A 404 -4.18 -19.76 -5.78
C LEU A 404 -5.71 -19.61 -5.76
N ALA A 405 -6.44 -20.53 -6.40
CA ALA A 405 -7.90 -20.54 -6.36
C ALA A 405 -8.45 -20.76 -4.93
N VAL A 406 -7.85 -21.69 -4.16
CA VAL A 406 -8.23 -21.95 -2.78
C VAL A 406 -8.01 -20.72 -1.89
N GLN A 407 -6.87 -20.04 -2.04
CA GLN A 407 -6.54 -18.83 -1.28
C GLN A 407 -7.53 -17.68 -1.52
N TYR A 408 -8.19 -17.63 -2.69
CA TYR A 408 -9.21 -16.64 -3.00
C TYR A 408 -10.66 -17.16 -2.85
N GLY A 409 -10.85 -18.39 -2.36
CA GLY A 409 -12.18 -19.00 -2.23
C GLY A 409 -12.90 -19.20 -3.57
N MET A 410 -12.15 -19.43 -4.65
CA MET A 410 -12.66 -19.67 -5.99
C MET A 410 -13.30 -21.07 -6.11
N GLY A 411 -14.51 -21.12 -6.68
CA GLY A 411 -15.25 -22.37 -6.91
C GLY A 411 -14.72 -23.15 -8.12
N ALA A 412 -15.23 -24.38 -8.29
CA ALA A 412 -14.78 -25.30 -9.33
C ALA A 412 -14.99 -24.75 -10.75
N GLU A 413 -16.09 -24.05 -10.99
CA GLU A 413 -16.46 -23.50 -12.30
C GLU A 413 -15.45 -22.41 -12.74
N ALA A 414 -15.13 -21.49 -11.83
CA ALA A 414 -14.14 -20.44 -12.09
C ALA A 414 -12.71 -21.02 -12.20
N LEU A 415 -12.37 -22.03 -11.39
CA LEU A 415 -11.09 -22.72 -11.52
C LEU A 415 -10.98 -23.45 -12.87
N ALA A 416 -12.05 -24.12 -13.32
CA ALA A 416 -12.11 -24.82 -14.60
C ALA A 416 -11.83 -23.89 -15.79
N GLN A 417 -12.46 -22.71 -15.79
CA GLN A 417 -12.18 -21.66 -16.78
C GLN A 417 -10.72 -21.20 -16.71
N ARG A 418 -10.18 -21.00 -15.50
CA ARG A 418 -8.79 -20.53 -15.31
C ARG A 418 -7.75 -21.52 -15.82
N ILE A 419 -7.99 -22.82 -15.67
CA ILE A 419 -7.06 -23.88 -16.11
C ILE A 419 -7.37 -24.43 -17.52
N GLY A 420 -8.45 -23.97 -18.15
CA GLY A 420 -8.88 -24.48 -19.46
C GLY A 420 -9.23 -25.97 -19.45
N GLN A 421 -9.87 -26.47 -18.40
CA GLN A 421 -10.22 -27.89 -18.23
C GLN A 421 -11.71 -28.07 -17.88
N PRO A 422 -12.28 -29.28 -18.02
CA PRO A 422 -13.65 -29.55 -17.57
C PRO A 422 -13.83 -29.30 -16.07
N VAL A 423 -15.05 -28.90 -15.68
CA VAL A 423 -15.41 -28.64 -14.26
C VAL A 423 -15.12 -29.85 -13.36
N ALA A 424 -15.26 -31.07 -13.89
CA ALA A 424 -14.91 -32.30 -13.17
C ALA A 424 -13.44 -32.34 -12.71
N ARG A 425 -12.51 -31.86 -13.55
CA ARG A 425 -11.08 -31.80 -13.21
C ARG A 425 -10.82 -30.73 -12.14
N ALA A 426 -11.48 -29.59 -12.23
CA ALA A 426 -11.38 -28.55 -11.21
C ALA A 426 -11.92 -29.02 -9.84
N ARG A 427 -13.06 -29.73 -9.82
CA ARG A 427 -13.60 -30.37 -8.60
C ARG A 427 -12.61 -31.38 -8.01
N GLN A 428 -12.00 -32.20 -8.87
CA GLN A 428 -10.98 -33.16 -8.44
C GLN A 428 -9.78 -32.47 -7.79
N LEU A 429 -9.26 -31.39 -8.38
CA LEU A 429 -8.13 -30.64 -7.81
C LEU A 429 -8.46 -30.04 -6.43
N LEU A 430 -9.65 -29.46 -6.28
CA LEU A 430 -10.12 -28.91 -5.00
C LEU A 430 -10.27 -30.02 -3.94
N GLU A 431 -10.80 -31.17 -4.33
CA GLU A 431 -10.91 -32.33 -3.43
C GLU A 431 -9.53 -32.87 -3.03
N LEU A 432 -8.58 -32.96 -3.97
CA LEU A 432 -7.19 -33.31 -3.66
C LEU A 432 -6.59 -32.34 -2.65
N HIS A 433 -6.81 -31.03 -2.80
CA HIS A 433 -6.34 -30.03 -1.83
C HIS A 433 -6.96 -30.26 -0.45
N ARG A 434 -8.27 -30.54 -0.41
CA ARG A 434 -9.01 -30.80 0.82
C ARG A 434 -8.55 -32.04 1.57
N ARG A 435 -8.24 -33.10 0.83
CA ARG A 435 -7.68 -34.33 1.38
C ARG A 435 -6.22 -34.18 1.83
N THR A 436 -5.43 -33.40 1.09
CA THR A 436 -3.99 -33.24 1.35
C THR A 436 -3.72 -32.33 2.54
N TYR A 437 -4.51 -31.26 2.70
CA TYR A 437 -4.35 -30.27 3.78
C TYR A 437 -5.61 -30.17 4.66
N PRO A 438 -5.97 -31.23 5.39
CA PRO A 438 -7.22 -31.29 6.13
C PRO A 438 -7.25 -30.31 7.32
N LYS A 439 -6.12 -30.01 7.96
CA LYS A 439 -6.08 -29.05 9.07
C LYS A 439 -6.29 -27.62 8.55
N PHE A 440 -5.72 -27.28 7.40
CA PHE A 440 -6.00 -26.02 6.71
C PHE A 440 -7.50 -25.79 6.49
N TRP A 441 -8.22 -26.78 5.96
CA TRP A 441 -9.66 -26.60 5.71
C TRP A 441 -10.49 -26.51 6.98
N ARG A 442 -10.15 -27.25 8.04
CA ARG A 442 -10.82 -27.09 9.35
C ARG A 442 -10.61 -25.68 9.89
N TRP A 443 -9.39 -25.17 9.83
CA TRP A 443 -9.07 -23.80 10.25
C TRP A 443 -9.77 -22.74 9.40
N SER A 444 -9.77 -22.92 8.08
CA SER A 444 -10.41 -22.00 7.13
C SER A 444 -11.93 -21.98 7.29
N ASP A 445 -12.57 -23.12 7.55
CA ASP A 445 -14.01 -23.19 7.79
C ASP A 445 -14.36 -22.62 9.17
N ALA A 446 -13.56 -22.91 10.20
CA ALA A 446 -13.73 -22.33 11.55
C ALA A 446 -13.60 -20.79 11.55
N THR A 447 -12.81 -20.21 10.65
CA THR A 447 -12.74 -18.74 10.47
C THR A 447 -14.10 -18.17 10.02
N VAL A 448 -14.81 -18.87 9.16
CA VAL A 448 -16.15 -18.44 8.72
C VAL A 448 -17.13 -18.53 9.89
N ASP A 449 -17.08 -19.65 10.63
CA ASP A 449 -17.94 -19.87 11.79
C ASP A 449 -17.69 -18.81 12.88
N GLU A 450 -16.43 -18.48 13.16
CA GLU A 450 -16.03 -17.44 14.12
C GLU A 450 -16.63 -16.07 13.75
N ALA A 451 -16.52 -15.67 12.49
CA ALA A 451 -17.11 -14.43 12.02
C ALA A 451 -18.65 -14.44 12.08
N GLN A 452 -19.28 -15.58 11.80
CA GLN A 452 -20.73 -15.73 11.83
C GLN A 452 -21.31 -15.71 13.24
N LEU A 453 -20.62 -16.34 14.19
CA LEU A 453 -21.07 -16.45 15.58
C LEU A 453 -20.73 -15.20 16.40
N ASN A 454 -19.53 -14.64 16.22
CA ASN A 454 -19.03 -13.56 17.06
C ASN A 454 -19.04 -12.18 16.39
N GLY A 455 -19.35 -12.12 15.08
CA GLY A 455 -19.45 -10.86 14.34
C GLY A 455 -18.10 -10.13 14.15
N ARG A 456 -16.97 -10.82 14.36
CA ARG A 456 -15.62 -10.24 14.26
C ARG A 456 -14.56 -11.28 13.88
N LEU A 457 -13.45 -10.80 13.34
CA LEU A 457 -12.20 -11.54 13.16
C LEU A 457 -11.02 -10.67 13.59
N TRP A 458 -9.89 -11.29 13.96
CA TRP A 458 -8.68 -10.57 14.34
C TRP A 458 -7.41 -11.29 13.88
N THR A 459 -6.33 -10.53 13.77
CA THR A 459 -4.98 -11.03 13.49
C THR A 459 -4.22 -11.38 14.78
N VAL A 460 -3.02 -11.96 14.67
CA VAL A 460 -2.19 -12.36 15.82
C VAL A 460 -1.87 -11.17 16.74
N PHE A 461 -1.53 -10.01 16.18
CA PHE A 461 -1.29 -8.77 16.93
C PHE A 461 -2.56 -7.91 17.09
N GLY A 462 -3.75 -8.51 16.89
CA GLY A 462 -5.02 -7.96 17.35
C GLY A 462 -5.63 -6.86 16.47
N TRP A 463 -5.25 -6.77 15.19
CA TRP A 463 -6.00 -5.97 14.22
C TRP A 463 -7.34 -6.64 13.93
N GLU A 464 -8.42 -5.99 14.35
CA GLU A 464 -9.78 -6.52 14.31
C GLU A 464 -10.56 -6.01 13.10
N ILE A 465 -11.46 -6.83 12.56
CA ILE A 465 -12.50 -6.44 11.60
C ILE A 465 -13.86 -6.90 12.12
N ARG A 466 -14.86 -6.04 11.99
CA ARG A 466 -16.27 -6.34 12.23
C ARG A 466 -16.99 -6.39 10.88
N PRO A 467 -17.08 -7.56 10.23
CA PRO A 467 -17.69 -7.67 8.91
C PRO A 467 -19.19 -7.30 8.94
N SER A 468 -19.67 -6.69 7.87
CA SER A 468 -21.07 -6.31 7.70
C SER A 468 -21.87 -7.48 7.12
N HIS A 469 -23.14 -7.62 7.55
CA HIS A 469 -24.07 -8.56 6.92
C HIS A 469 -24.56 -8.04 5.55
N PRO A 470 -24.84 -8.95 4.58
CA PRO A 470 -24.62 -10.39 4.62
C PRO A 470 -23.13 -10.73 4.51
N PHE A 471 -22.69 -11.75 5.26
CA PHE A 471 -21.29 -12.18 5.23
C PHE A 471 -20.91 -12.79 3.88
N ASN A 472 -19.75 -12.43 3.36
CA ASN A 472 -19.14 -13.07 2.20
C ASN A 472 -18.08 -14.08 2.69
N PRO A 473 -18.34 -15.41 2.61
CA PRO A 473 -17.40 -16.42 3.10
C PRO A 473 -16.02 -16.35 2.45
N ARG A 474 -15.91 -15.89 1.20
CA ARG A 474 -14.60 -15.72 0.54
C ARG A 474 -13.79 -14.64 1.24
N SER A 475 -14.40 -13.48 1.50
CA SER A 475 -13.74 -12.38 2.21
C SER A 475 -13.34 -12.76 3.64
N LEU A 476 -14.18 -13.56 4.32
CA LEU A 476 -13.89 -14.04 5.67
C LEU A 476 -12.69 -14.99 5.71
N ARG A 477 -12.66 -15.99 4.81
CA ARG A 477 -11.53 -16.91 4.68
C ARG A 477 -10.23 -16.19 4.33
N ASN A 478 -10.31 -15.15 3.49
CA ASN A 478 -9.12 -14.43 3.03
C ASN A 478 -8.54 -13.46 4.09
N PHE A 479 -9.38 -13.00 5.03
CA PHE A 479 -8.98 -11.97 5.99
C PHE A 479 -7.77 -12.38 6.83
N PRO A 480 -7.72 -13.57 7.47
CA PRO A 480 -6.56 -13.98 8.26
C PRO A 480 -5.26 -13.95 7.45
N MET A 481 -5.23 -14.44 6.21
CA MET A 481 -4.01 -14.42 5.41
C MET A 481 -3.57 -13.00 5.07
N GLN A 482 -4.48 -12.18 4.56
CA GLN A 482 -4.12 -10.83 4.11
C GLN A 482 -3.78 -9.88 5.26
N ALA A 483 -4.51 -9.98 6.37
CA ALA A 483 -4.32 -9.09 7.51
C ALA A 483 -3.09 -9.48 8.33
N ASN A 484 -2.80 -10.78 8.53
CA ASN A 484 -1.52 -11.20 9.13
C ASN A 484 -0.33 -10.87 8.23
N GLY A 485 -0.45 -10.97 6.91
CA GLY A 485 0.59 -10.51 5.97
C GLY A 485 0.85 -8.99 6.08
N ALA A 486 -0.20 -8.20 6.34
CA ALA A 486 -0.04 -6.79 6.64
C ALA A 486 0.64 -6.54 8.01
N GLU A 487 0.41 -7.36 9.03
CA GLU A 487 1.17 -7.29 10.29
C GLU A 487 2.65 -7.58 10.08
N MET A 488 2.96 -8.64 9.33
CA MET A 488 4.32 -9.03 9.01
C MET A 488 5.07 -7.91 8.29
N LEU A 489 4.46 -7.28 7.29
CA LEU A 489 5.08 -6.17 6.59
C LEU A 489 5.31 -4.97 7.51
N ARG A 490 4.33 -4.64 8.37
CA ARG A 490 4.47 -3.55 9.35
C ARG A 490 5.62 -3.79 10.31
N LEU A 491 5.74 -5.02 10.81
CA LEU A 491 6.80 -5.42 11.71
C LEU A 491 8.17 -5.40 11.01
N ALA A 492 8.24 -5.86 9.76
CA ALA A 492 9.45 -5.74 8.95
C ALA A 492 9.85 -4.26 8.76
N CYS A 493 8.93 -3.37 8.41
CA CYS A 493 9.22 -1.93 8.32
C CYS A 493 9.77 -1.37 9.65
N ILE A 494 9.21 -1.78 10.78
CA ILE A 494 9.71 -1.37 12.10
C ILE A 494 11.15 -1.84 12.27
N PHE A 495 11.41 -3.13 12.10
CA PHE A 495 12.74 -3.73 12.30
C PHE A 495 13.80 -3.10 11.38
N LEU A 496 13.52 -2.99 10.08
CA LEU A 496 14.44 -2.41 9.11
C LEU A 496 14.75 -0.94 9.45
N THR A 497 13.73 -0.13 9.74
CA THR A 497 13.95 1.29 10.03
C THR A 497 14.62 1.55 11.38
N GLU A 498 14.41 0.68 12.37
CA GLU A 498 15.13 0.74 13.66
C GLU A 498 16.58 0.24 13.53
N ALA A 499 16.88 -0.66 12.59
CA ALA A 499 18.24 -1.06 12.24
C ALA A 499 18.99 -0.02 11.38
N GLY A 500 18.37 1.12 11.07
CA GLY A 500 18.97 2.19 10.26
C GLY A 500 18.94 1.93 8.75
N ILE A 501 18.23 0.91 8.28
CA ILE A 501 18.06 0.63 6.85
C ILE A 501 17.14 1.69 6.24
N ARG A 502 17.58 2.27 5.11
CA ARG A 502 16.80 3.27 4.35
C ARG A 502 15.72 2.56 3.54
N VAL A 503 14.55 2.40 4.15
CA VAL A 503 13.36 1.85 3.48
C VAL A 503 12.69 2.95 2.67
N CYS A 504 12.58 2.78 1.35
CA CYS A 504 11.98 3.75 0.43
C CYS A 504 10.45 3.65 0.41
N ALA A 505 9.91 2.43 0.34
CA ALA A 505 8.46 2.23 0.25
C ALA A 505 8.05 0.79 0.61
N PRO A 506 6.88 0.61 1.26
CA PRO A 506 6.18 -0.66 1.30
C PRO A 506 5.28 -0.83 0.07
N VAL A 507 5.27 -2.04 -0.50
CA VAL A 507 4.56 -2.38 -1.74
C VAL A 507 3.84 -3.72 -1.57
N HIS A 508 2.59 -3.69 -1.11
CA HIS A 508 1.76 -4.87 -0.82
C HIS A 508 2.39 -5.86 0.18
N ASP A 509 3.19 -6.81 -0.28
CA ASP A 509 3.94 -7.84 0.43
C ASP A 509 5.46 -7.66 0.33
N ALA A 510 5.91 -6.61 -0.38
CA ALA A 510 7.30 -6.30 -0.61
C ALA A 510 7.75 -4.98 0.02
N LEU A 511 9.07 -4.79 0.10
CA LEU A 511 9.75 -3.58 0.51
C LEU A 511 10.76 -3.15 -0.55
N MET A 512 10.84 -1.85 -0.82
CA MET A 512 11.97 -1.26 -1.53
C MET A 512 12.90 -0.59 -0.54
N ILE A 513 14.18 -0.94 -0.57
CA ILE A 513 15.25 -0.31 0.22
C ILE A 513 16.28 0.34 -0.70
N GLU A 514 17.05 1.28 -0.16
CA GLU A 514 18.24 1.82 -0.82
C GLU A 514 19.47 1.74 0.08
N SER A 515 20.64 1.64 -0.53
CA SER A 515 21.92 1.70 0.17
C SER A 515 23.03 2.16 -0.77
N THR A 516 24.18 2.53 -0.21
CA THR A 516 25.39 2.79 -1.00
C THR A 516 25.92 1.48 -1.59
N LEU A 517 26.57 1.56 -2.75
CA LEU A 517 26.97 0.37 -3.50
C LEU A 517 27.96 -0.55 -2.75
N ASP A 518 28.78 0.01 -1.86
CA ASP A 518 29.78 -0.69 -1.06
C ASP A 518 29.17 -1.62 0.00
N VAL A 519 27.97 -1.32 0.50
CA VAL A 519 27.29 -2.13 1.54
C VAL A 519 25.91 -2.63 1.11
N LEU A 520 25.55 -2.49 -0.17
CA LEU A 520 24.22 -2.85 -0.68
C LEU A 520 23.88 -4.33 -0.43
N ASP A 521 24.77 -5.25 -0.76
CA ASP A 521 24.50 -6.69 -0.59
C ASP A 521 24.36 -7.08 0.88
N ALA A 522 25.18 -6.50 1.77
CA ALA A 522 25.06 -6.71 3.21
C ALA A 522 23.75 -6.14 3.77
N THR A 523 23.35 -4.97 3.28
CA THR A 523 22.07 -4.33 3.64
C THR A 523 20.89 -5.19 3.19
N VAL A 524 20.96 -5.78 1.99
CA VAL A 524 19.94 -6.70 1.46
C VAL A 524 19.84 -7.95 2.32
N ALA A 525 20.98 -8.58 2.65
CA ALA A 525 20.99 -9.78 3.49
C ALA A 525 20.38 -9.52 4.88
N GLU A 526 20.73 -8.40 5.51
CA GLU A 526 20.12 -8.02 6.80
C GLU A 526 18.63 -7.72 6.66
N ALA A 527 18.20 -7.03 5.59
CA ALA A 527 16.78 -6.79 5.34
C ALA A 527 15.98 -8.09 5.18
N GLN A 528 16.51 -9.09 4.45
CA GLN A 528 15.87 -10.40 4.30
C GLN A 528 15.78 -11.14 5.64
N LYS A 529 16.83 -11.06 6.48
CA LYS A 529 16.83 -11.63 7.83
C LYS A 529 15.78 -10.98 8.72
N LEU A 530 15.70 -9.66 8.74
CA LEU A 530 14.69 -8.93 9.53
C LEU A 530 13.26 -9.20 9.03
N MET A 531 13.06 -9.41 7.72
CA MET A 531 11.78 -9.88 7.19
C MET A 531 11.45 -11.31 7.66
N ALA A 532 12.41 -12.23 7.67
CA ALA A 532 12.21 -13.57 8.23
C ALA A 532 11.85 -13.51 9.72
N GLU A 533 12.57 -12.71 10.53
CA GLU A 533 12.25 -12.49 11.94
C GLU A 533 10.84 -11.91 12.16
N ALA A 534 10.44 -10.94 11.31
CA ALA A 534 9.10 -10.37 11.36
C ALA A 534 8.02 -11.42 11.06
N SER A 535 8.26 -12.31 10.11
CA SER A 535 7.35 -13.42 9.83
C SER A 535 7.26 -14.42 10.98
N ALA A 536 8.40 -14.80 11.57
CA ALA A 536 8.45 -15.71 12.72
C ALA A 536 7.69 -15.14 13.93
N ALA A 537 7.82 -13.84 14.19
CA ALA A 537 7.12 -13.19 15.30
C ALA A 537 5.58 -13.23 15.16
N VAL A 538 5.06 -13.14 13.93
CA VAL A 538 3.60 -13.23 13.66
C VAL A 538 3.14 -14.68 13.55
N LEU A 539 3.97 -15.58 13.03
CA LEU A 539 3.60 -16.95 12.66
C LEU A 539 4.11 -18.00 13.66
N GLY A 540 4.35 -17.62 14.92
CA GLY A 540 4.71 -18.57 15.98
C GLY A 540 6.05 -19.29 15.77
N GLY A 541 7.03 -18.59 15.20
CA GLY A 541 8.36 -19.13 14.87
C GLY A 541 8.51 -19.64 13.44
N PHE A 542 7.46 -19.61 12.62
CA PHE A 542 7.54 -20.02 11.22
C PHE A 542 8.06 -18.88 10.34
N GLU A 543 9.26 -19.05 9.80
CA GLU A 543 9.91 -18.08 8.91
C GLU A 543 9.43 -18.21 7.46
N LEU A 544 9.13 -17.07 6.83
CA LEU A 544 8.90 -16.97 5.39
C LEU A 544 10.16 -16.51 4.68
N ASN A 545 10.42 -17.12 3.52
CA ASN A 545 11.51 -16.72 2.64
C ASN A 545 11.15 -15.42 1.89
N SER A 546 12.18 -14.76 1.35
CA SER A 546 12.00 -13.59 0.47
C SER A 546 12.81 -13.70 -0.82
N ASP A 547 12.21 -13.24 -1.92
CA ASP A 547 12.85 -13.08 -3.21
C ASP A 547 13.38 -11.65 -3.34
N VAL A 548 14.55 -11.46 -3.98
CA VAL A 548 15.17 -10.14 -4.12
C VAL A 548 15.53 -9.80 -5.56
N LYS A 549 15.27 -8.54 -5.92
CA LYS A 549 15.76 -7.91 -7.14
C LYS A 549 16.62 -6.71 -6.79
N ILE A 550 17.92 -6.78 -7.12
CA ILE A 550 18.90 -5.72 -6.84
C ILE A 550 19.16 -4.92 -8.12
N ILE A 551 19.12 -3.59 -8.00
CA ILE A 551 19.39 -2.64 -9.07
C ILE A 551 20.50 -1.70 -8.62
N ARG A 552 21.61 -1.72 -9.35
CA ARG A 552 22.77 -0.84 -9.11
C ARG A 552 22.81 0.24 -10.17
N TYR A 553 23.11 1.49 -9.78
CA TYR A 553 23.37 2.54 -10.76
C TYR A 553 24.45 2.10 -11.78
N PRO A 554 24.30 2.37 -13.09
CA PRO A 554 23.30 3.24 -13.75
C PRO A 554 21.98 2.55 -14.17
N ALA A 555 21.78 1.28 -13.82
CA ALA A 555 20.55 0.56 -14.16
C ALA A 555 19.32 1.17 -13.45
N ARG A 556 18.14 0.92 -14.02
CA ARG A 556 16.82 1.30 -13.48
C ARG A 556 16.04 0.06 -13.09
N PHE A 557 15.05 0.23 -12.22
CA PHE A 557 14.07 -0.82 -11.98
C PHE A 557 13.36 -1.14 -13.30
N MET A 558 13.13 -2.42 -13.59
CA MET A 558 12.45 -2.83 -14.83
C MET A 558 11.62 -4.07 -14.53
N ASP A 559 10.30 -4.00 -14.66
CA ASP A 559 9.43 -5.18 -14.55
C ASP A 559 9.26 -5.76 -15.96
N GLU A 560 9.43 -7.08 -16.12
CA GLU A 560 9.34 -7.77 -17.41
C GLU A 560 8.00 -7.48 -18.12
N ARG A 561 6.92 -7.30 -17.35
CA ARG A 561 5.58 -6.98 -17.89
C ARG A 561 5.48 -5.55 -18.43
N GLY A 562 6.38 -4.66 -18.01
CA GLY A 562 6.38 -3.25 -18.39
C GLY A 562 7.45 -2.87 -19.42
N GLU A 563 8.43 -3.73 -19.65
CA GLU A 563 9.61 -3.41 -20.47
C GLU A 563 9.27 -3.04 -21.91
N LEU A 564 8.40 -3.83 -22.56
CA LEU A 564 7.98 -3.56 -23.94
C LEU A 564 7.34 -2.17 -24.09
N MET A 565 6.44 -1.81 -23.17
CA MET A 565 5.77 -0.51 -23.19
C MET A 565 6.76 0.62 -22.90
N TRP A 566 7.64 0.45 -21.90
CA TRP A 566 8.67 1.44 -21.59
C TRP A 566 9.56 1.73 -22.79
N ASN A 567 10.07 0.69 -23.45
CA ASN A 567 10.93 0.83 -24.63
C ASN A 567 10.19 1.51 -25.78
N LYS A 568 8.90 1.18 -25.99
CA LYS A 568 8.06 1.86 -26.98
C LYS A 568 7.90 3.35 -26.68
N VAL A 569 7.57 3.71 -25.43
CA VAL A 569 7.41 5.11 -25.01
C VAL A 569 8.71 5.89 -25.16
N MET A 570 9.83 5.36 -24.66
CA MET A 570 11.15 6.02 -24.78
C MET A 570 11.57 6.18 -26.24
N GLY A 571 11.34 5.17 -27.08
CA GLY A 571 11.57 5.28 -28.52
C GLY A 571 10.75 6.39 -29.15
N LEU A 572 9.46 6.52 -28.82
CA LEU A 572 8.62 7.60 -29.34
C LEU A 572 9.11 9.00 -28.93
N ILE A 573 9.63 9.14 -27.70
CA ILE A 573 10.24 10.37 -27.19
C ILE A 573 11.50 10.72 -27.97
N GLU A 574 12.42 9.76 -28.15
CA GLU A 574 13.64 9.97 -28.93
C GLU A 574 13.32 10.44 -30.35
N HIS A 575 12.36 9.80 -31.03
CA HIS A 575 11.93 10.20 -32.38
C HIS A 575 11.24 11.57 -32.42
N ALA A 576 10.56 11.98 -31.34
CA ALA A 576 9.96 13.31 -31.24
C ALA A 576 11.04 14.40 -31.09
N ASN A 577 12.08 14.11 -30.30
CA ASN A 577 13.19 15.03 -30.05
C ASN A 577 14.18 15.12 -31.24
N THR A 578 14.23 14.13 -32.13
CA THR A 578 15.13 14.10 -33.30
C THR A 578 14.57 14.74 -34.58
N LYS A 579 13.38 15.35 -34.58
CA LYS A 579 12.90 16.14 -35.74
C LYS A 579 13.36 17.61 -35.60
N PRO A 580 14.34 18.10 -36.39
CA PRO A 580 14.60 19.54 -36.50
C PRO A 580 13.63 20.18 -37.49
N LEU A 581 13.40 21.49 -37.32
CA LEU A 581 12.78 22.44 -38.24
C LEU A 581 13.08 22.12 -39.72
N ALA A 582 12.16 21.47 -40.41
CA ALA A 582 12.22 21.29 -41.86
C ALA A 582 10.80 21.25 -42.44
N GLU A 583 10.00 22.29 -42.16
CA GLU A 583 8.73 22.55 -42.85
C GLU A 583 8.37 24.04 -42.65
N CYS A 584 9.26 24.91 -43.13
CA CYS A 584 8.99 26.34 -43.37
C CYS A 584 9.89 26.77 -44.55
N GLN A 585 9.63 26.20 -45.73
CA GLN A 585 9.88 26.77 -47.05
C GLN A 585 9.51 25.71 -48.11
N GLY A 586 8.47 26.03 -48.88
CA GLY A 586 7.90 25.23 -49.96
C GLY A 586 6.64 25.90 -50.44
#